data_AF-A0A4Q3J9V6-F1
#
_entry.id   AF-A0A4Q3J9V6-F1
#
_cell.length_a   1.000
_cell.length_b   1.000
_cell.length_c   1.000
_cell.angle_alpha   90.00
_cell.angle_beta   90.00
_cell.angle_gamma   90.00
#
_symmetry.space_group_name_H-M   'P 1'
#
loop_
_entity.id
_entity.type
_entity.pdbx_description
1 polymer ?
#
loop_
_entity_poly.entity_id
_entity_poly.type
_entity_poly.pdbx_seq_one_letter_code
_entity_poly.pdbx_strand_id
1 'polypeptide(L)' 'MTYPDETTSAQLYLGRDWPTALALGPRRFRSATRALRFAFEHAAPVSLRGARLLIAGRAFAGEDLARLNRLRIAQPA' A
#
# COMPACT_ATOMS: atom_id res chain seq x y z
N MET A 1 2.67 -3.90 19.17
CA MET A 1 2.24 -3.88 17.76
C MET A 1 3.33 -4.56 16.95
N THR A 2 3.10 -5.80 16.50
CA THR A 2 4.09 -6.54 15.70
C THR A 2 4.12 -5.96 14.30
N TYR A 3 5.23 -5.29 13.95
CA TYR A 3 5.50 -4.90 12.57
C TYR A 3 5.43 -6.17 11.69
N PRO A 4 4.71 -6.16 10.56
CA PRO A 4 4.64 -7.33 9.71
C PRO A 4 6.05 -7.73 9.29
N ASP A 5 6.43 -8.99 9.56
CA ASP A 5 7.72 -9.59 9.23
C ASP A 5 8.29 -9.01 7.93
N GLU A 6 9.42 -8.30 8.04
CA GLU A 6 10.01 -7.55 6.94
C GLU A 6 10.40 -8.43 5.74
N THR A 7 10.48 -9.75 5.93
CA THR A 7 10.78 -10.76 4.91
C THR A 7 9.55 -11.22 4.12
N THR A 8 8.35 -10.80 4.53
CA THR A 8 7.11 -11.25 3.91
C THR A 8 6.91 -10.60 2.54
N SER A 9 6.71 -11.45 1.54
CA SER A 9 6.39 -11.03 0.17
C SER A 9 5.07 -10.24 0.13
N ALA A 10 5.08 -9.13 -0.61
CA ALA A 10 3.94 -8.22 -0.71
C ALA A 10 3.55 -7.96 -2.16
N GLN A 11 2.25 -7.79 -2.41
CA GLN A 11 1.71 -7.46 -3.72
C GLN A 11 0.89 -6.17 -3.58
N LEU A 12 1.33 -5.12 -4.26
CA LEU A 12 0.69 -3.81 -4.23
C LEU A 12 0.04 -3.55 -5.59
N TYR A 13 -1.28 -3.41 -5.57
CA TYR A 13 -2.09 -2.96 -6.70
C TYR A 13 -2.19 -1.45 -6.59
N LEU A 14 -1.81 -0.73 -7.65
CA LEU A 14 -1.87 0.73 -7.69
C LEU A 14 -2.78 1.18 -8.82
N GLY A 15 -3.66 2.13 -8.52
CA GLY A 15 -4.57 2.70 -9.50
C GLY A 15 -5.45 3.75 -8.85
N ARG A 16 -5.97 4.67 -9.67
CA ARG A 16 -6.94 5.66 -9.19
C ARG A 16 -8.20 5.00 -8.60
N ASP A 17 -8.59 3.85 -9.16
CA ASP A 17 -9.75 3.06 -8.78
C ASP A 17 -9.37 1.55 -8.83
N TRP A 18 -10.12 0.70 -8.12
CA TRP A 18 -9.88 -0.74 -8.09
C TRP A 18 -9.86 -1.42 -9.48
N PRO A 19 -10.77 -1.08 -10.43
CA PRO A 19 -10.71 -1.63 -11.79
C PRO A 19 -9.41 -1.28 -12.52
N THR A 20 -8.94 -0.03 -12.37
CA THR A 20 -7.66 0.41 -12.94
C THR A 20 -6.48 -0.32 -12.28
N ALA A 21 -6.54 -0.52 -10.96
CA ALA A 21 -5.50 -1.22 -10.22
C ALA A 21 -5.41 -2.71 -10.62
N LEU A 22 -6.55 -3.34 -10.94
CA LEU A 22 -6.59 -4.69 -11.50
C LEU A 22 -6.02 -4.75 -12.92
N ALA A 23 -6.38 -3.79 -13.77
CA ALA A 23 -5.88 -3.72 -15.15
C ALA A 23 -4.36 -3.49 -15.24
N LEU A 24 -3.81 -2.69 -14.33
CA LEU A 24 -2.36 -2.48 -14.20
C LEU A 24 -1.64 -3.68 -13.54
N GLY A 25 -2.38 -4.51 -12.81
CA GLY A 25 -1.88 -5.71 -12.17
C GLY A 25 -1.09 -5.47 -10.87
N PRO A 26 -0.77 -6.56 -10.14
CA PRO A 26 -0.01 -6.49 -8.91
C PRO A 26 1.46 -6.16 -9.17
N ARG A 27 1.96 -5.16 -8.46
CA ARG A 27 3.40 -4.93 -8.32
C ARG A 27 3.92 -5.76 -7.15
N ARG A 28 4.76 -6.76 -7.46
CA ARG A 28 5.36 -7.68 -6.48
C ARG A 28 6.58 -7.05 -5.82
N PHE A 29 6.65 -7.13 -4.50
CA PHE A 29 7.76 -6.71 -3.69
C PHE A 29 8.23 -7.87 -2.83
N ARG A 30 9.55 -7.97 -2.64
CA ARG A 30 10.16 -8.98 -1.75
C ARG A 30 9.87 -8.75 -0.27
N SER A 31 9.28 -7.61 0.10
CA SER A 31 9.05 -7.20 1.48
C SER A 31 7.86 -6.25 1.59
N ALA A 32 7.07 -6.40 2.65
CA ALA A 32 5.99 -5.50 3.05
C ALA A 32 6.49 -4.06 3.27
N THR A 33 7.63 -3.89 3.94
CA THR A 33 8.25 -2.58 4.19
C THR A 33 8.57 -1.86 2.88
N ARG A 34 9.12 -2.58 1.88
CA ARG A 34 9.37 -2.01 0.55
C ARG A 34 8.10 -1.62 -0.19
N ALA A 35 7.04 -2.44 -0.09
CA ALA A 35 5.77 -2.13 -0.71
C ALA A 35 5.12 -0.89 -0.08
N LEU A 36 5.15 -0.79 1.25
CA LEU A 36 4.65 0.37 1.99
C LEU A 36 5.47 1.63 1.67
N ARG A 37 6.81 1.55 1.71
CA ARG A 37 7.68 2.67 1.35
C ARG A 37 7.42 3.13 -0.08
N PHE A 38 7.26 2.20 -1.02
CA PHE A 38 6.89 2.55 -2.40
C PHE A 38 5.51 3.22 -2.47
N ALA A 39 4.52 2.70 -1.74
CA ALA A 39 3.19 3.29 -1.68
C ALA A 39 3.23 4.71 -1.08
N PHE A 40 4.10 4.99 -0.12
CA PHE A 40 4.18 6.31 0.52
C PHE A 40 5.08 7.31 -0.21
N GLU A 41 6.20 6.86 -0.80
CA GLU A 41 7.16 7.74 -1.49
C GLU A 41 6.79 7.97 -2.96
N HIS A 42 6.25 6.96 -3.64
CA HIS A 42 6.00 7.03 -5.08
C HIS A 42 4.52 7.11 -5.46
N ALA A 43 3.59 6.73 -4.60
CA ALA A 43 2.17 6.84 -4.95
C ALA A 43 1.64 8.24 -4.57
N ALA A 44 1.16 8.97 -5.57
CA ALA A 44 0.36 10.17 -5.33
C ALA A 44 -0.86 9.81 -4.46
N PRO A 45 -1.33 10.71 -3.58
CA PRO A 45 -2.47 10.44 -2.67
C PRO A 45 -3.73 9.92 -3.37
N VAL A 46 -3.91 10.28 -4.65
CA VAL A 46 -5.02 9.83 -5.50
C VAL A 46 -4.90 8.36 -5.91
N SER A 47 -3.69 7.86 -6.13
CA SER A 47 -3.41 6.46 -6.51
C SER A 47 -3.54 5.49 -5.34
N LEU A 48 -3.60 6.02 -4.11
CA LEU A 48 -3.84 5.22 -2.91
C LEU A 48 -5.34 4.90 -2.71
N ARG A 49 -6.26 5.68 -3.29
CA ARG A 49 -7.71 5.45 -3.12
C ARG A 49 -8.17 4.10 -3.67
N GLY A 50 -7.68 3.75 -4.87
CA GLY A 50 -7.91 2.45 -5.49
C GLY A 50 -6.84 1.40 -5.20
N ALA A 51 -5.85 1.70 -4.35
CA ALA A 51 -4.75 0.78 -4.08
C ALA A 51 -5.22 -0.42 -3.26
N ARG A 52 -4.51 -1.54 -3.37
CA ARG A 52 -4.69 -2.67 -2.45
C ARG A 52 -3.35 -3.32 -2.19
N LEU A 53 -3.03 -3.52 -0.91
CA LEU A 53 -1.79 -4.15 -0.49
C LEU A 53 -2.09 -5.52 0.08
N LEU A 54 -1.46 -6.55 -0.46
CA LEU A 54 -1.57 -7.93 -0.02
C LEU A 54 -0.23 -8.36 0.60
N ILE A 55 -0.22 -8.70 1.89
CA ILE A 55 0.97 -9.14 2.64
C ILE A 55 0.63 -10.45 3.34
N ALA A 56 1.35 -11.55 3.05
CA ALA A 56 1.10 -12.87 3.67
C ALA A 56 -0.38 -13.27 3.77
N GLY A 57 -1.18 -13.00 2.72
CA GLY A 57 -2.60 -13.32 2.70
C GLY A 57 -3.52 -12.31 3.42
N ARG A 58 -2.98 -11.28 4.06
CA ARG A 58 -3.76 -10.13 4.54
C ARG A 58 -3.90 -9.08 3.45
N ALA A 59 -5.13 -8.68 3.17
CA ALA A 59 -5.43 -7.61 2.24
C ALA A 59 -5.74 -6.32 3.00
N PHE A 60 -5.03 -5.24 2.65
CA PHE A 60 -5.27 -3.89 3.13
C PHE A 60 -5.85 -3.08 1.97
N ALA A 61 -6.99 -2.43 2.20
CA ALA A 61 -7.63 -1.63 1.17
C ALA A 61 -6.94 -0.27 1.03
N GLY A 62 -7.20 0.39 -0.10
CA GLY A 62 -6.66 1.71 -0.39
C GLY A 62 -7.11 2.75 0.63
N GLU A 63 -8.32 2.60 1.16
CA GLU A 63 -8.84 3.43 2.24
C GLU A 63 -8.05 3.26 3.56
N ASP A 64 -7.62 2.04 3.89
CA ASP A 64 -6.77 1.77 5.06
C ASP A 64 -5.39 2.41 4.88
N LEU A 65 -4.82 2.27 3.68
CA LEU A 65 -3.53 2.88 3.32
C LEU A 65 -3.61 4.41 3.30
N ALA A 66 -4.70 4.96 2.77
CA ALA A 66 -4.96 6.39 2.74
C ALA A 66 -5.19 6.95 4.15
N ARG A 67 -5.89 6.20 5.02
CA ARG A 67 -6.05 6.54 6.44
C ARG A 67 -4.70 6.53 7.16
N LEU A 68 -3.88 5.50 6.97
CA LEU A 68 -2.52 5.43 7.52
C LEU A 68 -1.63 6.57 7.01
N ASN A 69 -1.67 6.88 5.71
CA ASN A 69 -0.92 8.00 5.16
C ASN A 69 -1.39 9.33 5.76
N ARG A 70 -2.71 9.56 5.87
CA ARG A 70 -3.27 10.75 6.53
C ARG A 70 -2.84 10.90 7.98
N LEU A 71 -2.82 9.80 8.73
CA LEU A 71 -2.34 9.81 10.12
C LEU A 71 -0.85 10.16 10.21
N ARG A 72 -0.04 9.77 9.23
CA ARG A 72 1.40 10.16 9.15
C ARG A 72 1.59 11.65 8.92
N ILE A 73 0.84 12.25 8.00
CA ILE A 73 0.92 13.71 7.71
C ILE A 73 0.33 14.56 8.86
N ALA A 74 -0.50 13.97 9.71
CA ALA A 74 -1.10 14.64 10.86
C ALA A 74 -0.22 14.64 12.13
N GLN A 75 0.95 13.99 12.09
CA GLN A 75 1.94 14.12 13.16
C GLN A 75 2.98 15.18 12.76
N PRO A 76 3.01 16.36 13.39
CA PRO A 76 4.15 17.27 13.25
C PRO A 76 5.38 16.59 13.87
N ALA A 77 6.50 16.65 13.14
CA ALA A 77 7.82 16.23 13.60
C ALA A 77 8.27 17.01 14.84
#